data_AF-A0A0A6CYU4-F1
#
_entry.id   AF-A0A0A6CYU4-F1
#
_cell.length_a   1.000
_cell.length_b   1.000
_cell.length_c   1.000
_cell.angle_alpha   90.00
_cell.angle_beta   90.00
_cell.angle_gamma   90.00
#
_symmetry.space_group_name_H-M   'P 1'
#
loop_
_entity.id
_entity.type
_entity.pdbx_description
1 polymer ?
#
loop_
_entity_poly.entity_id
_entity_poly.type
_entity_poly.pdbx_seq_one_letter_code
_entity_poly.pdbx_strand_id
1 'polypeptide(L)'
;MDALQAERGSATHAAFALLVDALDGVAEGDPDRGAIRSCCSLHPDPTRDLYINRGGTRFQCFSCGAGGTEIDWLVVRRGVSRLEAGGIVAARR
;
A
#
# COMPACT_ATOMS: atom_id res chain seq x y z
N MET A 1 6.70 -33.84 -4.82
CA MET A 1 5.60 -32.88 -4.99
C MET A 1 5.14 -32.44 -3.61
N ASP A 2 5.45 -31.26 -3.10
CA ASP A 2 6.33 -30.21 -3.61
C ASP A 2 6.62 -29.23 -2.47
N ALA A 3 7.86 -29.19 -1.99
CA ALA A 3 8.33 -28.21 -1.00
C ALA A 3 8.35 -26.77 -1.57
N LEU A 4 8.00 -26.60 -2.85
CA LEU A 4 7.97 -25.33 -3.58
C LEU A 4 6.71 -24.48 -3.32
N GLN A 5 5.70 -24.98 -2.59
CA GLN A 5 4.47 -24.21 -2.32
C GLN A 5 4.53 -23.39 -1.02
N ALA A 6 5.40 -23.75 -0.06
CA ALA A 6 5.55 -23.00 1.18
C ALA A 6 6.35 -21.70 0.99
N GLU A 7 7.32 -21.69 0.07
CA GLU A 7 8.19 -20.53 -0.15
C GLU A 7 7.54 -19.42 -1.00
N ARG A 8 6.46 -19.73 -1.72
CA ARG A 8 5.62 -18.72 -2.42
C ARG A 8 4.72 -17.92 -1.48
N GLY A 9 4.59 -18.36 -0.22
CA GLY A 9 3.80 -17.68 0.81
C GLY A 9 4.48 -16.44 1.39
N SER A 10 5.81 -16.29 1.29
CA SER A 10 6.53 -15.19 1.95
C SER A 10 6.63 -13.94 1.08
N ALA A 11 6.85 -14.09 -0.23
CA ALA A 11 7.03 -12.97 -1.16
C ALA A 11 5.74 -12.17 -1.45
N THR A 12 4.57 -12.76 -1.20
CA THR A 12 3.25 -12.16 -1.48
C THR A 12 2.87 -11.05 -0.48
N HIS A 13 3.51 -11.00 0.70
CA HIS A 13 3.14 -10.08 1.78
C HIS A 13 3.74 -8.67 1.66
N ALA A 14 4.60 -8.40 0.67
CA ALA A 14 5.33 -7.13 0.59
C ALA A 14 4.73 -6.12 -0.40
N ALA A 15 4.07 -6.55 -1.49
CA ALA A 15 3.13 -5.71 -2.27
C ALA A 15 2.00 -5.16 -1.37
N PHE A 16 1.84 -5.78 -0.22
CA PHE A 16 0.95 -5.44 0.85
C PHE A 16 1.43 -4.24 1.68
N ALA A 17 2.65 -3.69 1.61
CA ALA A 17 3.04 -2.65 2.59
C ALA A 17 2.16 -1.39 2.54
N LEU A 18 1.82 -0.88 1.35
CA LEU A 18 0.88 0.25 1.24
C LEU A 18 -0.52 -0.16 1.68
N LEU A 19 -0.94 -1.38 1.35
CA LEU A 19 -2.21 -1.96 1.78
C LEU A 19 -2.25 -2.31 3.27
N VAL A 20 -1.18 -2.68 3.93
CA VAL A 20 -1.15 -3.05 5.36
C VAL A 20 -1.15 -1.79 6.18
N ASP A 21 -0.40 -0.79 5.71
CA ASP A 21 -0.13 0.44 6.43
C ASP A 21 -1.26 1.47 6.22
N ALA A 22 -1.89 1.50 5.04
CA ALA A 22 -3.19 2.16 4.82
C ALA A 22 -4.36 1.37 5.41
N LEU A 23 -4.19 0.04 5.42
CA LEU A 23 -4.89 -0.99 6.16
C LEU A 23 -5.40 -0.57 7.53
N ASP A 24 -4.47 -0.59 8.49
CA ASP A 24 -4.71 -0.58 9.94
C ASP A 24 -6.07 -1.17 10.37
N GLY A 25 -6.50 -2.23 9.67
CA GLY A 25 -7.71 -3.01 9.90
C GLY A 25 -8.97 -2.73 9.06
N VAL A 26 -9.11 -1.66 8.25
CA VAL A 26 -10.39 -1.34 7.58
C VAL A 26 -10.25 -0.98 6.09
N ALA A 27 -10.42 -1.99 5.24
CA ALA A 27 -10.48 -1.86 3.78
C ALA A 27 -11.86 -2.25 3.27
N GLU A 28 -12.38 -1.49 2.32
CA GLU A 28 -13.44 -1.97 1.45
C GLU A 28 -12.89 -2.06 0.03
N GLY A 29 -13.06 -3.21 -0.62
CA GLY A 29 -12.86 -3.30 -2.06
C GLY A 29 -13.90 -2.43 -2.75
N ASP A 30 -13.48 -1.64 -3.74
CA ASP A 30 -14.34 -0.97 -4.70
C ASP A 30 -14.42 -1.90 -5.95
N PRO A 31 -15.45 -2.75 -6.04
CA PRO A 31 -15.57 -3.72 -7.12
C PRO A 31 -15.78 -3.09 -8.49
N ASP A 32 -16.28 -1.85 -8.56
CA ASP A 32 -16.58 -1.16 -9.81
C ASP A 32 -15.33 -0.56 -10.46
N ARG A 33 -14.30 -0.26 -9.67
CA ARG A 33 -13.06 0.40 -10.15
C ARG A 33 -11.82 -0.47 -10.05
N GLY A 34 -11.91 -1.65 -9.44
CA GLY A 34 -10.73 -2.46 -9.12
C GLY A 34 -9.77 -1.75 -8.15
N ALA A 35 -10.33 -0.84 -7.35
CA ALA A 35 -9.63 0.00 -6.39
C ALA A 35 -9.88 -0.54 -4.98
N ILE A 36 -8.99 -0.26 -4.04
CA ILE A 36 -9.25 -0.46 -2.62
C ILE A 36 -9.46 0.92 -2.00
N ARG A 37 -10.52 1.06 -1.21
CA ARG A 37 -10.87 2.29 -0.50
C ARG A 37 -10.64 2.11 1.00
N SER A 38 -10.01 3.09 1.64
CA SER A 38 -9.71 3.04 3.08
C SER A 38 -9.66 4.43 3.72
N CYS A 39 -9.54 4.47 5.05
CA CYS A 39 -9.12 5.69 5.75
C CYS A 39 -7.67 6.02 5.39
N CYS A 40 -7.33 7.31 5.34
CA CYS A 40 -5.96 7.72 5.06
C CYS A 40 -5.18 7.90 6.36
N SER A 41 -4.22 7.02 6.63
CA SER A 41 -3.38 7.14 7.83
C SER A 41 -2.25 8.19 7.72
N LEU A 42 -2.37 9.14 6.78
CA LEU A 42 -1.55 10.36 6.71
C LEU A 42 -2.23 11.58 7.36
N HIS A 43 -3.50 11.45 7.76
CA HIS A 43 -4.22 12.48 8.50
C HIS A 43 -5.24 11.84 9.44
N PRO A 44 -5.65 12.51 10.54
CA PRO A 44 -6.51 11.91 11.55
C PRO A 44 -8.01 11.89 11.18
N ASP A 45 -8.38 12.24 9.95
CA ASP A 45 -9.79 12.28 9.54
C ASP A 45 -10.25 10.88 9.07
N PRO A 46 -11.34 10.32 9.65
CA PRO A 46 -11.80 8.97 9.38
C PRO A 46 -12.51 8.82 8.03
N THR A 47 -12.62 9.88 7.24
CA THR A 47 -13.19 9.82 5.90
C THR A 47 -12.39 8.84 5.03
N ARG A 48 -13.12 7.92 4.39
CA ARG A 48 -12.52 6.84 3.58
C ARG A 48 -12.11 7.32 2.19
N ASP A 49 -11.41 8.43 2.08
CA ASP A 49 -11.11 9.02 0.78
C ASP A 49 -9.72 8.66 0.24
N LEU A 50 -9.05 7.67 0.86
CA LEU A 50 -7.85 7.04 0.31
C LEU A 50 -8.24 5.93 -0.67
N TYR A 51 -7.79 6.09 -1.90
CA TYR A 51 -7.92 5.11 -2.98
C TYR A 51 -6.56 4.51 -3.30
N ILE A 52 -6.50 3.18 -3.36
CA ILE A 52 -5.32 2.38 -3.68
C ILE A 52 -5.61 1.62 -4.97
N ASN A 53 -4.81 1.86 -6.00
CA ASN A 53 -5.06 1.41 -7.36
C ASN A 53 -3.87 0.63 -7.93
N ARG A 54 -4.07 0.06 -9.14
CA ARG A 54 -3.03 -0.68 -9.88
C ARG A 54 -2.34 -1.75 -9.03
N GLY A 55 -3.16 -2.55 -8.34
CA GLY A 55 -2.68 -3.64 -7.50
C GLY A 55 -1.84 -3.21 -6.29
N GLY A 56 -2.05 -2.00 -5.75
CA GLY A 56 -1.33 -1.55 -4.54
C GLY A 56 -0.15 -0.62 -4.78
N THR A 57 0.16 -0.29 -6.03
CA THR A 57 1.37 0.47 -6.39
C THR A 57 1.17 1.98 -6.47
N ARG A 58 -0.08 2.44 -6.48
CA ARG A 58 -0.46 3.86 -6.54
C ARG A 58 -1.54 4.18 -5.53
N PHE A 59 -1.49 5.37 -4.97
CA PHE A 59 -2.51 5.87 -4.05
C PHE A 59 -2.88 7.32 -4.31
N GLN A 60 -4.08 7.71 -3.91
CA GLN A 60 -4.55 9.09 -3.83
C GLN A 60 -5.55 9.21 -2.68
N CYS A 61 -5.33 10.17 -1.78
CA CYS A 61 -6.30 10.62 -0.81
C CYS A 61 -6.96 11.92 -1.29
N PHE A 62 -8.28 11.95 -1.37
CA PHE A 62 -9.01 13.16 -1.78
C PHE A 62 -9.29 14.13 -0.62
N SER A 63 -9.22 13.67 0.64
CA SER A 63 -9.37 14.54 1.81
C SER A 63 -8.14 15.42 2.07
N CYS A 64 -6.93 14.82 2.11
CA CYS A 64 -5.71 15.57 2.42
C CYS A 64 -4.83 15.89 1.19
N GLY A 65 -5.19 15.38 0.01
CA GLY A 65 -4.45 15.58 -1.23
C GLY A 65 -3.20 14.72 -1.39
N ALA A 66 -2.79 13.94 -0.38
CA ALA A 66 -1.63 13.06 -0.50
C ALA A 66 -1.83 12.03 -1.60
N GLY A 67 -0.86 11.87 -2.49
CA GLY A 67 -0.93 10.91 -3.59
C GLY A 67 0.45 10.58 -4.12
N GLY A 68 0.60 9.41 -4.74
CA GLY A 68 1.89 8.98 -5.24
C GLY A 68 2.02 7.49 -5.50
N THR A 69 3.25 7.02 -5.48
CA THR A 69 3.64 5.61 -5.56
C THR A 69 3.79 4.98 -4.17
N GLU A 70 3.98 3.67 -4.14
CA GLU A 70 4.43 2.97 -2.92
C GLU A 70 5.73 3.51 -2.32
N ILE A 71 6.62 4.09 -3.14
CA ILE A 71 7.85 4.75 -2.64
C ILE A 71 7.48 6.04 -1.89
N ASP A 72 6.63 6.88 -2.48
CA ASP A 72 6.24 8.15 -1.87
C ASP A 72 5.51 7.91 -0.53
N TRP A 73 4.68 6.86 -0.47
CA TRP A 73 4.04 6.43 0.77
C TRP A 73 5.05 6.04 1.85
N LEU A 74 6.03 5.19 1.51
CA LEU A 74 7.05 4.74 2.47
C LEU A 74 7.87 5.91 3.00
N VAL A 75 8.25 6.85 2.13
CA VAL A 75 8.98 8.06 2.54
C VAL A 75 8.18 8.86 3.56
N VAL A 76 6.89 9.12 3.30
CA VAL A 76 6.07 9.94 4.19
C VAL A 76 5.71 9.20 5.48
N ARG A 77 5.34 7.91 5.41
CA ARG A 77 4.88 7.14 6.57
C ARG A 77 6.00 6.64 7.48
N ARG A 78 7.13 6.25 6.90
CA ARG A 78 8.23 5.63 7.64
C ARG A 78 9.42 6.58 7.83
N GLY A 79 9.41 7.75 7.20
CA GLY A 79 10.50 8.72 7.30
C GLY A 79 11.81 8.23 6.67
N VAL A 80 11.74 7.25 5.76
CA VAL A 80 12.92 6.68 5.08
C VAL A 80 13.30 7.49 3.85
N SER A 81 14.55 7.36 3.40
CA SER A 81 14.99 7.99 2.15
C SER A 81 14.32 7.34 0.93
N ARG A 82 14.22 8.08 -0.20
CA ARG A 82 13.73 7.51 -1.46
C ARG A 82 14.56 6.32 -1.95
N LEU A 83 15.88 6.32 -1.72
CA LEU A 83 16.76 5.23 -2.09
C LEU A 83 16.44 3.97 -1.27
N GLU A 84 16.28 4.13 0.04
CA GLU A 84 15.90 3.05 0.94
C GLU A 84 14.50 2.50 0.60
N ALA A 85 13.52 3.38 0.39
CA ALA A 85 12.19 3.00 -0.06
C ALA A 85 12.25 2.25 -1.41
N GLY A 86 13.08 2.69 -2.35
CA GLY A 86 13.31 1.99 -3.62
C GLY A 86 13.89 0.59 -3.41
N GLY A 87 14.86 0.44 -2.51
CA GLY A 87 15.42 -0.86 -2.13
C GLY A 87 14.38 -1.78 -1.50
N ILE A 88 13.55 -1.25 -0.59
CA ILE A 88 12.44 -1.97 0.02
C ILE A 88 11.44 -2.49 -1.03
N VAL A 89 11.15 -1.69 -2.07
CA VAL A 89 10.22 -2.05 -3.15
C VAL A 89 10.85 -3.04 -4.13
N ALA A 90 12.11 -2.84 -4.51
CA ALA A 90 12.83 -3.70 -5.45
C ALA A 90 13.03 -5.11 -4.91
N ALA A 91 13.26 -5.27 -3.60
CA ALA A 91 13.40 -6.56 -2.94
C ALA A 91 12.11 -7.43 -2.95
N ARG A 92 11.00 -6.93 -3.51
CA ARG A 92 9.68 -7.59 -3.56
C ARG A 92 9.37 -8.21 -4.93
N ARG A 93 10.23 -8.01 -5.92
CA ARG A 93 10.10 -8.48 -7.31
C ARG A 93 10.99 -9.68 -7.54
#